data_AF-A7XWR3-F1
#
_entry.id   AF-A7XWR3-F1
#
_cell.length_a   1.000
_cell.length_b   1.000
_cell.length_c   1.000
_cell.angle_alpha   90.00
_cell.angle_beta   90.00
_cell.angle_gamma   90.00
#
_symmetry.space_group_name_H-M   'P 1'
#
loop_
_entity.id
_entity.type
_entity.pdbx_description
1 polymer ?
#
loop_
_entity_poly.entity_id
_entity_poly.type
_entity_poly.pdbx_seq_one_letter_code
_entity_poly.pdbx_strand_id
1 'polypeptide(L)'
;VCSFDYQRTWEQWTCLVLDAVAISFTLIGVILMIAALLTLVVKHKYKLYKAVLSFNSIAWFSMLTNAILFPVSFYYRTNHNALQFDYKDDEAPEFMVGWSYVVCTCGLLPLLLAIVLLALDRKSEEIIYQETIFQDSVTVADCNNE
;
A
#
# COMPACT_ATOMS: atom_id res chain seq x y z
N VAL A 1 -15.91 22.69 -25.89
CA VAL A 1 -14.76 23.30 -25.19
C VAL A 1 -14.86 23.14 -23.67
N CYS A 2 -16.02 23.34 -23.03
CA CYS A 2 -16.14 23.20 -21.56
C CYS A 2 -16.07 21.77 -20.99
N SER A 3 -16.33 20.71 -21.76
CA SER A 3 -16.27 19.32 -21.26
C SER A 3 -14.84 18.80 -21.08
N PHE A 4 -13.89 19.32 -21.86
CA PHE A 4 -12.51 18.83 -21.89
C PHE A 4 -11.69 19.33 -20.69
N ASP A 5 -11.91 20.58 -20.26
CA ASP A 5 -11.29 21.13 -19.04
C ASP A 5 -11.85 20.52 -17.76
N TYR A 6 -13.14 20.17 -17.75
CA TYR A 6 -13.74 19.43 -16.64
C TYR A 6 -13.07 18.05 -16.54
N GLN A 7 -13.02 17.24 -17.61
CA GLN A 7 -12.43 15.91 -17.50
C GLN A 7 -10.95 15.92 -17.03
N ARG A 8 -10.17 16.91 -17.47
CA ARG A 8 -8.77 17.10 -17.04
C ARG A 8 -8.61 17.39 -15.56
N THR A 9 -9.48 18.21 -14.98
CA THR A 9 -9.41 18.57 -13.57
C THR A 9 -9.79 17.39 -12.68
N TRP A 10 -10.82 16.62 -13.04
CA TRP A 10 -11.32 15.53 -12.19
C TRP A 10 -10.31 14.39 -12.06
N GLU A 11 -9.66 13.98 -13.16
CA GLU A 11 -8.60 12.96 -13.12
C GLU A 11 -7.46 13.39 -12.18
N GLN A 12 -7.01 14.65 -12.29
CA GLN A 12 -5.95 15.19 -11.43
C GLN A 12 -6.34 15.22 -9.95
N TRP A 13 -7.56 15.67 -9.63
CA TRP A 13 -8.08 15.67 -8.26
C TRP A 13 -8.21 14.26 -7.70
N THR A 14 -8.66 13.29 -8.49
CA THR A 14 -8.78 11.90 -8.03
C THR A 14 -7.43 11.29 -7.69
N CYS A 15 -6.43 11.45 -8.55
CA CYS A 15 -5.06 11.00 -8.28
C CYS A 15 -4.49 11.65 -7.01
N LEU A 16 -4.66 12.96 -6.85
CA LEU A 16 -4.14 13.71 -5.71
C LEU A 16 -4.78 13.23 -4.39
N VAL A 17 -6.11 13.08 -4.38
CA VAL A 17 -6.83 12.57 -3.20
C VAL A 17 -6.41 11.14 -2.88
N LEU A 18 -6.30 10.26 -3.89
CA LEU A 18 -5.88 8.87 -3.69
C LEU A 18 -4.49 8.78 -3.06
N ASP A 19 -3.56 9.62 -3.54
CA ASP A 19 -2.18 9.65 -3.06
C ASP A 19 -2.10 10.23 -1.65
N ALA A 20 -2.82 11.32 -1.38
CA ALA A 20 -2.91 11.91 -0.04
C ALA A 20 -3.51 10.93 0.99
N VAL A 21 -4.53 10.18 0.59
CA VAL A 21 -5.14 9.13 1.41
C VAL A 21 -4.13 8.00 1.65
N ALA A 22 -3.41 7.56 0.63
CA ALA A 22 -2.37 6.54 0.78
C ALA A 22 -1.24 6.96 1.73
N ILE A 23 -0.75 8.19 1.60
CA ILE A 23 0.28 8.75 2.50
C ILE A 23 -0.24 8.83 3.94
N SER A 24 -1.49 9.26 4.13
CA SER A 24 -2.10 9.33 5.46
C SER A 24 -2.20 7.94 6.11
N PHE A 25 -2.65 6.93 5.36
CA PHE A 25 -2.75 5.57 5.87
C PHE A 25 -1.40 4.92 6.15
N THR A 26 -0.36 5.17 5.32
CA THR A 26 0.99 4.67 5.61
C THR A 26 1.58 5.31 6.86
N LEU A 27 1.39 6.62 7.06
CA LEU A 27 1.83 7.30 8.29
C LEU A 27 1.15 6.73 9.54
N ILE A 28 -0.18 6.54 9.49
CA ILE A 28 -0.93 5.91 10.59
C ILE A 28 -0.44 4.49 10.84
N GLY A 29 -0.21 3.72 9.77
CA GLY A 29 0.35 2.36 9.84
C GLY A 29 1.71 2.31 10.53
N VAL A 30 2.61 3.25 10.21
CA VAL A 30 3.94 3.36 10.84
C VAL A 30 3.83 3.71 12.33
N ILE A 31 2.98 4.66 12.70
CA ILE A 31 2.77 5.02 14.12
C ILE A 31 2.25 3.82 14.92
N LEU A 32 1.26 3.11 14.37
CA LEU A 32 0.72 1.90 14.99
C LEU A 32 1.76 0.77 15.09
N MET A 33 2.64 0.65 14.10
CA MET A 33 3.73 -0.32 14.13
C MET A 33 4.73 -0.03 15.26
N ILE A 34 5.10 1.23 15.45
CA ILE A 34 5.97 1.64 16.57
C ILE A 34 5.28 1.32 17.90
N ALA A 35 3.99 1.62 18.05
CA ALA A 35 3.23 1.28 19.25
C ALA A 35 3.15 -0.24 19.49
N ALA A 36 3.03 -1.04 18.43
CA ALA A 36 3.01 -2.49 18.51
C ALA A 36 4.36 -3.07 18.98
N LEU A 37 5.48 -2.49 18.53
CA LEU A 37 6.82 -2.88 18.96
C LEU A 37 7.11 -2.55 20.44
N LEU A 38 6.56 -1.44 20.94
CA LEU A 38 6.71 -1.03 22.35
C LEU A 38 5.86 -1.85 23.31
N THR A 39 4.83 -2.54 22.81
CA THR A 39 3.89 -3.27 23.67
C THR A 39 4.40 -4.68 23.98
N LEU A 40 4.74 -4.93 25.25
CA LEU A 40 5.16 -6.27 25.73
C LEU A 40 3.99 -7.24 25.93
N VAL A 41 2.74 -6.75 25.92
CA VAL A 41 1.55 -7.58 26.08
C VAL A 41 1.15 -8.20 24.74
N VAL A 42 1.58 -9.45 24.56
CA VAL A 42 1.19 -10.45 23.56
C VAL A 42 -0.18 -10.23 22.90
N LYS A 43 -1.27 -10.25 23.69
CA LYS A 43 -2.64 -10.21 23.17
C LYS A 43 -2.95 -8.87 22.48
N HIS A 44 -2.35 -7.79 22.97
CA HIS A 44 -2.56 -6.45 22.44
C HIS A 44 -1.67 -6.20 21.21
N LYS A 45 -0.44 -6.72 21.24
CA LYS A 45 0.48 -6.75 20.10
C LYS A 45 -0.18 -7.37 18.87
N TYR A 46 -0.80 -8.55 19.01
CA TYR A 46 -1.47 -9.23 17.89
C TYR A 46 -2.60 -8.40 17.25
N LYS A 47 -3.42 -7.73 18.06
CA LYS A 47 -4.49 -6.85 17.55
C LYS A 47 -3.92 -5.65 16.78
N LEU A 48 -2.86 -5.04 17.30
CA LEU A 48 -2.19 -3.91 16.66
C LEU A 48 -1.54 -4.32 15.34
N TYR A 49 -0.83 -5.45 15.30
CA TYR A 49 -0.25 -5.98 14.06
C TYR A 49 -1.30 -6.25 12.98
N LYS A 50 -2.46 -6.81 13.35
CA LYS A 50 -3.57 -7.01 12.42
C LYS A 50 -4.09 -5.67 11.87
N ALA A 51 -4.20 -4.65 12.72
CA ALA A 51 -4.62 -3.31 12.30
C ALA A 51 -3.58 -2.68 11.34
N VAL A 52 -2.29 -2.70 11.69
CA VAL A 52 -1.19 -2.19 10.85
C VAL A 52 -1.20 -2.85 9.48
N LEU A 53 -1.34 -4.18 9.43
CA LEU A 53 -1.39 -4.93 8.18
C LEU A 53 -2.56 -4.48 7.29
N SER A 54 -3.74 -4.25 7.88
CA SER A 54 -4.91 -3.79 7.14
C SER A 54 -4.71 -2.38 6.56
N PHE A 55 -4.18 -1.44 7.34
CA PHE A 55 -3.95 -0.07 6.89
C PHE A 55 -2.88 0.00 5.80
N ASN A 56 -1.75 -0.70 5.99
CA ASN A 56 -0.69 -0.73 4.97
C ASN A 56 -1.15 -1.42 3.68
N SER A 57 -2.00 -2.45 3.77
CA SER A 57 -2.57 -3.10 2.58
C SER A 57 -3.49 -2.17 1.80
N ILE A 58 -4.38 -1.43 2.48
CA ILE A 58 -5.28 -0.45 1.84
C ILE A 58 -4.45 0.66 1.16
N ALA A 59 -3.42 1.16 1.84
CA ALA A 59 -2.54 2.17 1.27
C ALA A 59 -1.82 1.67 0.01
N TRP A 60 -1.36 0.41 0.02
CA TRP A 60 -0.71 -0.21 -1.14
C TRP A 60 -1.66 -0.34 -2.34
N PHE A 61 -2.90 -0.80 -2.13
CA PHE A 61 -3.90 -0.86 -3.19
C PHE A 61 -4.26 0.53 -3.75
N SER A 62 -4.31 1.54 -2.89
CA SER A 62 -4.52 2.93 -3.29
C SER A 62 -3.38 3.41 -4.21
N MET A 63 -2.12 3.24 -3.79
CA MET A 63 -0.96 3.61 -4.63
C MET A 63 -0.90 2.82 -5.93
N LEU A 64 -1.23 1.52 -5.91
CA LEU A 64 -1.27 0.69 -7.11
C LEU A 64 -2.33 1.20 -8.10
N THR A 65 -3.51 1.56 -7.61
CA THR A 65 -4.58 2.12 -8.44
C THR A 65 -4.12 3.42 -9.09
N ASN A 66 -3.46 4.30 -8.34
CA ASN A 66 -2.91 5.55 -8.87
C ASN A 66 -1.84 5.29 -9.95
N ALA A 67 -0.94 4.33 -9.70
CA ALA A 67 0.11 3.93 -10.63
C ALA A 67 -0.43 3.36 -11.95
N ILE A 68 -1.62 2.75 -11.96
CA ILE A 68 -2.28 2.25 -13.17
C ILE A 68 -3.11 3.36 -13.85
N LEU A 69 -3.81 4.18 -13.08
CA LEU A 69 -4.68 5.24 -13.61
C LEU A 69 -3.88 6.29 -14.39
N PHE A 70 -2.65 6.60 -13.94
CA PHE A 70 -1.78 7.58 -14.57
C PHE A 70 -1.38 7.21 -16.03
N PRO A 71 -0.78 6.05 -16.32
CA PRO A 71 -0.48 5.66 -17.70
C PRO A 71 -1.74 5.40 -18.54
N VAL A 72 -2.84 4.92 -17.96
CA VAL A 72 -4.10 4.70 -18.68
C VAL A 72 -4.72 6.01 -19.15
N SER A 73 -4.84 7.00 -18.26
CA SER A 73 -5.35 8.34 -18.60
C SER A 73 -4.44 9.03 -19.62
N PHE A 74 -3.12 8.79 -19.54
CA PHE A 74 -2.15 9.28 -20.50
C PHE A 74 -2.33 8.63 -21.89
N TYR A 75 -2.41 7.30 -21.95
CA TYR A 75 -2.59 6.55 -23.21
C TYR A 75 -3.88 6.95 -23.93
N TYR A 76 -4.98 7.07 -23.19
CA TYR A 76 -6.26 7.51 -23.72
C TYR A 76 -6.17 8.91 -24.35
N ARG A 77 -5.40 9.81 -23.72
CA ARG A 77 -5.21 11.19 -24.16
C ARG A 77 -4.37 11.28 -25.44
N THR A 78 -3.30 10.50 -25.53
CA THR A 78 -2.45 10.47 -26.73
C THR A 78 -3.23 9.97 -27.95
N ASN A 79 -4.02 8.90 -27.80
CA ASN A 79 -4.83 8.36 -28.90
C ASN A 79 -5.97 9.29 -29.33
N HIS A 80 -6.63 9.97 -28.39
CA HIS A 80 -7.70 10.92 -28.75
C HIS A 80 -7.19 12.19 -29.40
N ASN A 81 -6.05 12.73 -28.94
CA ASN A 81 -5.45 13.92 -29.54
C ASN A 81 -4.88 13.63 -30.94
N ALA A 82 -4.36 12.41 -31.16
CA ALA A 82 -3.90 11.96 -32.48
C ALA A 82 -5.04 11.83 -33.52
N LEU A 83 -6.27 11.56 -33.08
CA LEU A 83 -7.45 11.54 -33.96
C LEU A 83 -8.02 12.94 -34.26
N GLN A 84 -7.70 13.94 -33.44
CA GLN A 84 -8.25 15.30 -33.57
C GLN A 84 -7.33 16.27 -34.31
N PHE A 85 -6.03 15.96 -34.38
CA PHE A 85 -5.04 16.72 -35.13
C PHE A 85 -4.32 15.75 -36.07
N ASP A 86 -4.52 15.94 -37.38
CA ASP A 86 -3.70 15.33 -38.46
C ASP A 86 -2.25 15.80 -38.28
N TYR A 87 -1.53 15.12 -37.39
CA TYR A 87 -0.18 15.48 -36.97
C TYR A 87 0.77 14.97 -38.06
N LYS A 88 1.14 15.86 -38.99
CA LYS A 88 2.21 15.59 -39.96
C LYS A 88 3.51 15.24 -39.23
N ASP A 89 4.13 14.18 -39.69
CA ASP A 89 5.20 13.33 -39.11
C ASP A 89 6.51 13.98 -38.60
N ASP A 90 6.66 15.30 -38.45
CA ASP A 90 8.04 15.84 -38.36
C ASP A 90 8.63 16.07 -36.96
N GLU A 91 7.86 16.05 -35.86
CA GLU A 91 8.43 16.10 -34.52
C GLU A 91 7.61 15.24 -33.56
N ALA A 92 8.02 13.98 -33.37
CA ALA A 92 7.46 13.14 -32.31
C ALA A 92 7.63 13.87 -30.97
N PRO A 93 6.55 14.24 -30.26
CA PRO A 93 6.71 14.88 -28.97
C PRO A 93 7.46 13.92 -28.05
N GLU A 94 8.66 14.29 -27.62
CA GLU A 94 9.45 13.50 -26.68
C GLU A 94 8.68 13.38 -25.37
N PHE A 95 8.03 12.23 -25.21
CA PHE A 95 7.18 11.93 -24.08
C PHE A 95 8.03 11.71 -22.83
N MET A 96 8.21 12.75 -22.02
CA MET A 96 8.86 12.63 -20.71
C MET A 96 7.83 12.28 -19.64
N VAL A 97 7.83 11.02 -19.21
CA VAL A 97 7.18 10.61 -17.95
C VAL A 97 7.94 11.30 -16.81
N GLY A 98 7.22 12.04 -15.95
CA GLY A 98 7.86 12.73 -14.83
C GLY A 98 8.54 11.76 -13.87
N TRP A 99 9.74 12.09 -13.39
CA TRP A 99 10.50 11.28 -12.44
C TRP A 99 9.72 10.92 -11.17
N SER A 100 8.74 11.74 -10.77
CA SER A 100 7.82 11.43 -9.66
C SER A 100 7.11 10.09 -9.85
N TYR A 101 6.71 9.74 -11.07
CA TYR A 101 6.05 8.46 -11.35
C TYR A 101 7.00 7.28 -11.12
N VAL A 102 8.26 7.43 -11.52
CA VAL A 102 9.30 6.42 -11.28
C VAL A 102 9.50 6.21 -9.77
N VAL A 103 9.58 7.30 -9.01
CA VAL A 103 9.72 7.23 -7.54
C VAL A 103 8.50 6.55 -6.91
N CYS A 104 7.27 6.92 -7.30
CA CYS A 104 6.04 6.31 -6.78
C CYS A 104 5.96 4.80 -7.09
N THR A 105 6.29 4.40 -8.31
CA THR A 105 6.27 2.99 -8.72
C THR A 105 7.37 2.18 -8.04
N CYS A 106 8.58 2.73 -7.89
CA CYS A 106 9.63 2.12 -7.11
C CYS A 106 9.24 1.98 -5.63
N GLY A 107 8.48 2.92 -5.06
CA GLY A 107 7.98 2.89 -3.68
C GLY A 107 6.94 1.79 -3.39
N LEU A 108 6.25 1.27 -4.41
CA LEU A 108 5.31 0.15 -4.25
C LEU A 108 5.99 -1.16 -3.84
N LEU A 109 7.22 -1.39 -4.32
CA LEU A 109 7.99 -2.60 -4.03
C LEU A 109 8.40 -2.73 -2.56
N PRO A 110 9.05 -1.73 -1.91
CA PRO A 110 9.38 -1.83 -0.50
C PRO A 110 8.13 -1.84 0.38
N LEU A 111 7.04 -1.16 -0.02
CA LEU A 111 5.78 -1.23 0.73
C LEU A 111 5.16 -2.63 0.67
N LEU A 112 5.16 -3.28 -0.50
CA LEU A 112 4.73 -4.67 -0.64
C LEU A 112 5.58 -5.62 0.20
N LEU A 113 6.91 -5.46 0.11
CA LEU A 113 7.86 -6.26 0.87
C LEU A 113 7.60 -6.11 2.38
N ALA A 114 7.38 -4.88 2.86
CA ALA A 114 7.05 -4.62 4.25
C ALA A 114 5.75 -5.34 4.69
N ILE A 115 4.71 -5.31 3.86
CA ILE A 115 3.45 -6.02 4.14
C ILE A 115 3.67 -7.53 4.24
N VAL A 116 4.45 -8.11 3.33
CA VAL A 116 4.77 -9.54 3.35
C VAL A 116 5.58 -9.90 4.60
N LEU A 117 6.61 -9.12 4.93
CA LEU A 117 7.40 -9.31 6.14
C LEU A 117 6.55 -9.23 7.40
N LEU A 118 5.66 -8.22 7.50
CA LEU A 118 4.69 -8.08 8.58
C LEU A 118 3.76 -9.31 8.71
N ALA A 119 3.31 -9.86 7.59
CA ALA A 119 2.45 -11.04 7.58
C ALA A 119 3.21 -12.31 8.03
N LEU A 120 4.49 -12.44 7.67
CA LEU A 120 5.36 -13.52 8.11
C LEU A 120 5.72 -13.39 9.59
N ASP A 121 6.07 -12.19 10.05
CA ASP A 121 6.36 -11.89 11.45
C ASP A 121 5.17 -12.28 12.34
N ARG A 122 3.95 -11.93 11.92
CA ARG A 122 2.72 -12.34 12.62
C ARG A 122 2.57 -13.86 12.71
N LYS A 123 2.84 -14.60 11.62
CA LYS A 123 2.77 -16.07 11.62
C LYS A 123 3.81 -16.68 12.54
N SER A 124 5.02 -16.12 12.57
CA SER A 124 6.09 -16.57 13.47
C SER A 124 5.70 -16.39 14.93
N GLU A 125 5.13 -15.24 15.29
CA GLU A 125 4.64 -14.99 16.65
C GLU A 125 3.49 -15.92 17.04
N GLU A 126 2.57 -16.21 16.11
CA GLU A 126 1.45 -17.12 16.36
C GLU A 126 1.92 -18.54 16.72
N ILE A 127 2.99 -19.02 16.09
CA ILE A 127 3.60 -20.33 16.38
C ILE A 127 4.18 -20.34 17.80
N ILE A 128 4.94 -19.29 18.17
CA ILE A 128 5.55 -19.17 19.51
C ILE A 128 4.47 -19.15 20.61
N TYR A 129 3.31 -18.53 20.36
CA TYR A 129 2.21 -18.55 21.32
C TYR A 129 1.57 -19.92 21.50
N GLN A 130 1.46 -20.71 20.44
CA GLN A 130 0.94 -22.06 20.57
C GLN A 130 1.89 -22.97 21.33
N GLU A 131 3.20 -22.83 21.08
CA GLU A 131 4.23 -23.61 21.79
C GLU A 131 4.27 -23.28 23.29
N THR A 132 4.20 -22.01 23.67
CA THR A 132 4.21 -21.58 25.08
C THR A 132 2.97 -22.06 25.85
N ILE A 133 1.77 -21.93 25.28
CA ILE A 133 0.54 -22.43 25.91
C ILE A 133 0.58 -23.97 26.06
N PHE A 134 1.13 -24.67 25.07
CA PHE A 134 1.25 -26.13 25.12
C PHE A 134 2.22 -26.57 26.24
N GLN A 135 3.37 -25.93 26.39
CA GLN A 135 4.30 -26.21 27.50
C GLN A 135 3.70 -25.95 28.88
N ASP A 136 2.97 -24.85 29.06
CA ASP A 136 2.29 -24.55 30.32
C ASP A 136 1.22 -25.62 30.64
N SER A 137 0.51 -26.11 29.63
CA SER A 137 -0.50 -27.17 29.83
C SER A 137 0.12 -28.52 30.24
N VAL A 138 1.30 -28.86 29.69
CA VAL A 138 2.02 -30.09 30.03
C VAL A 138 2.61 -29.99 31.44
N THR A 139 3.24 -28.88 31.79
CA THR A 139 3.83 -28.68 33.14
C THR A 139 2.77 -28.68 34.25
N VAL A 140 1.59 -28.10 34.01
CA VAL A 140 0.48 -28.15 34.96
C VAL A 140 -0.09 -29.57 35.10
N ALA A 141 -0.10 -30.37 34.03
CA ALA A 141 -0.53 -31.76 34.11
C ALA A 141 0.44 -32.63 34.94
N ASP A 142 1.75 -32.38 34.84
CA ASP A 142 2.75 -33.10 35.63
C ASP A 142 2.66 -32.74 37.13
N CYS A 143 2.45 -31.46 37.48
CA CYS A 143 2.24 -31.04 38.88
C CYS A 143 0.98 -31.62 39.55
N ASN A 144 -0.04 -31.99 38.78
CA ASN A 144 -1.28 -32.56 39.33
C ASN A 144 -1.23 -34.09 39.48
N ASN A 145 -0.17 -34.75 38.98
CA ASN A 145 0.01 -36.20 39.02
C ASN A 145 1.02 -36.66 40.09
N GLU A 146 1.59 -35.74 40.88
CA GLU A 146 2.34 -36.00 42.13
C GLU A 146 1.43 -35.87 43.36
#